data_AF-A0A1V4QQL9-F1
#
_entry.id   AF-A0A1V4QQL9-F1
#
_cell.length_a   1.000
_cell.length_b   1.000
_cell.length_c   1.000
_cell.angle_alpha   90.00
_cell.angle_beta   90.00
_cell.angle_gamma   90.00
#
_symmetry.space_group_name_H-M   'P 1'
#
loop_
_entity.id
_entity.type
_entity.pdbx_description
1 polymer ?
#
loop_
_entity_poly.entity_id
_entity_poly.type
_entity_poly.pdbx_seq_one_letter_code
_entity_poly.pdbx_strand_id
1 'polypeptide(L)'
;MPHEVQVMMAGAHRFLAILGVTILLCASCATGNRAHRSSIIGPAGLPGEIGAQLCDTASGQIFPVKMRPQHSVADGEKIALAAPSQLLPKLPPSRGARQIQQVEAADGDDDSLASIDVQGNTWEWYQGPDDLVLTIPDYGPYTDAESGWCFFVVLLAGTEEATLARLSVGESEMRATGVVYLVEQRPALTVELSDGGRSLPDSVDLSSQCAPVNDQKSWAACTAFAVGDGAYNYELNRIYSPYGWDLTNPFNRVSPKYLYIVSGELQGWPAGPSYFRYTGQVVSDLVDHGVATELNAPYDLIYSSSWSSMALADAQLLTIDRWDVVPCRSEGELRSMKIILANQRTPIIMQTRLDGGFFNYEAGQVWNYEGPRKSGHAMVIVGYDESRQAFKVRNSWGEYWGDDGYAWIGYETFLSGKALIDCWILEDEYDPAVAQRFLGTEALLAPPGDVEATDGEYLDRVLVTWERNDDATGYIISRDLPDNVVAEVGRDSGWFDTTLHDALAHTYWVRSTDGARISYPSASDTGFAG
;
A
#
# COMPACT_ATOMS: atom_id res chain seq x y z
N MET A 1 -9.13 -28.33 -12.49
CA MET A 1 -9.39 -27.69 -11.16
C MET A 1 -10.32 -26.49 -11.39
N PRO A 2 -11.18 -26.04 -10.45
CA PRO A 2 -11.97 -24.84 -10.71
C PRO A 2 -11.03 -23.64 -10.91
N HIS A 3 -11.16 -22.94 -12.03
CA HIS A 3 -10.47 -21.69 -12.28
C HIS A 3 -11.28 -20.56 -11.63
N GLU A 4 -10.65 -19.80 -10.74
CA GLU A 4 -11.23 -18.59 -10.18
C GLU A 4 -10.78 -17.42 -11.06
N VAL A 5 -11.72 -16.72 -11.69
CA VAL A 5 -11.44 -15.56 -12.54
C VAL A 5 -12.02 -14.33 -11.86
N GLN A 6 -11.17 -13.37 -11.51
CA GLN A 6 -11.60 -12.09 -10.92
C GLN A 6 -11.69 -11.03 -12.02
N VAL A 7 -12.84 -10.33 -12.08
CA VAL A 7 -13.10 -9.26 -13.05
C VAL A 7 -13.46 -8.00 -12.28
N MET A 8 -12.57 -7.00 -12.27
CA MET A 8 -12.66 -5.86 -11.36
C MET A 8 -13.07 -4.57 -12.08
N MET A 9 -14.11 -3.88 -11.58
CA MET A 9 -14.70 -2.67 -12.20
C MET A 9 -15.32 -1.72 -11.16
N ALA A 10 -15.27 -0.41 -11.42
CA ALA A 10 -15.83 0.62 -10.54
C ALA A 10 -17.34 0.86 -10.80
N GLY A 11 -18.13 1.07 -9.73
CA GLY A 11 -19.50 1.62 -9.79
C GLY A 11 -20.67 0.69 -9.43
N ALA A 12 -21.82 1.28 -9.08
CA ALA A 12 -23.06 0.61 -8.65
C ALA A 12 -23.96 0.18 -9.84
N HIS A 13 -23.42 -0.62 -10.76
CA HIS A 13 -24.14 -1.05 -11.97
C HIS A 13 -24.68 -2.49 -11.84
N ARG A 14 -25.67 -2.84 -12.68
CA ARG A 14 -26.25 -4.19 -12.76
C ARG A 14 -25.62 -4.91 -13.96
N PHE A 15 -25.27 -6.19 -13.81
CA PHE A 15 -24.41 -6.88 -14.78
C PHE A 15 -25.07 -8.13 -15.36
N LEU A 16 -24.88 -8.36 -16.66
CA LEU A 16 -25.23 -9.62 -17.33
C LEU A 16 -23.94 -10.27 -17.85
N ALA A 17 -23.47 -11.31 -17.16
CA ALA A 17 -22.38 -12.17 -17.66
C ALA A 17 -22.97 -13.33 -18.46
N ILE A 18 -22.52 -13.55 -19.69
CA ILE A 18 -22.86 -14.75 -20.48
C ILE A 18 -21.61 -15.64 -20.49
N LEU A 19 -21.67 -16.77 -19.79
CA LEU A 19 -20.65 -17.82 -19.86
C LEU A 19 -20.99 -18.81 -20.98
N GLY A 20 -20.00 -19.36 -21.68
CA GLY A 20 -20.21 -20.48 -22.61
C GLY A 20 -19.10 -21.51 -22.41
N VAL A 21 -19.45 -22.76 -22.06
CA VAL A 21 -18.49 -23.86 -21.88
C VAL A 21 -18.73 -24.99 -22.89
N THR A 22 -17.66 -25.36 -23.59
CA THR A 22 -17.22 -26.71 -24.07
C THR A 22 -16.74 -26.69 -25.53
N ILE A 23 -15.42 -26.75 -25.74
CA ILE A 23 -14.83 -27.31 -26.96
C ILE A 23 -14.11 -28.59 -26.55
N LEU A 24 -14.75 -29.74 -26.77
CA LEU A 24 -14.12 -31.05 -26.61
C LEU A 24 -13.08 -31.25 -27.73
N LEU A 25 -11.80 -30.98 -27.45
CA LEU A 25 -10.70 -31.46 -28.28
C LEU A 25 -10.44 -32.93 -27.95
N CYS A 26 -11.13 -33.85 -28.64
CA CYS A 26 -10.84 -35.28 -28.49
C CYS A 26 -9.56 -35.63 -29.27
N ALA A 27 -8.44 -35.73 -28.55
CA ALA A 27 -7.20 -36.28 -29.08
C ALA A 27 -7.18 -37.81 -28.90
N SER A 28 -7.47 -38.58 -29.95
CA SER A 28 -7.04 -39.98 -30.03
C SER A 28 -6.67 -40.39 -31.46
N CYS A 29 -5.38 -40.24 -31.74
CA CYS A 29 -4.44 -41.12 -32.47
C CYS A 29 -4.80 -41.82 -33.80
N ALA A 30 -3.85 -41.65 -34.74
CA ALA A 30 -3.25 -42.64 -35.64
C ALA A 30 -3.77 -42.77 -37.10
N THR A 31 -3.24 -41.95 -38.01
CA THR A 31 -2.18 -42.31 -39.00
C THR A 31 -2.13 -41.32 -40.17
N GLY A 32 -0.97 -40.70 -40.39
CA GLY A 32 -0.53 -40.18 -41.70
C GLY A 32 -1.02 -38.80 -42.16
N ASN A 33 -0.07 -37.84 -42.22
CA ASN A 33 0.03 -36.67 -43.11
C ASN A 33 -1.14 -35.65 -43.20
N ARG A 34 -0.76 -34.38 -42.92
CA ARG A 34 -1.40 -33.07 -43.17
C ARG A 34 -2.42 -32.57 -42.13
N ALA A 35 -2.16 -31.34 -41.69
CA ALA A 35 -3.02 -30.35 -41.01
C ALA A 35 -3.79 -30.86 -39.78
N HIS A 36 -3.40 -30.34 -38.61
CA HIS A 36 -4.13 -30.49 -37.36
C HIS A 36 -5.58 -30.04 -37.54
N ARG A 37 -6.53 -30.94 -37.22
CA ARG A 37 -7.98 -30.73 -37.29
C ARG A 37 -8.53 -30.53 -35.87
N SER A 38 -9.37 -29.53 -35.66
CA SER A 38 -10.11 -29.27 -34.41
C SER A 38 -11.58 -29.00 -34.76
N SER A 39 -12.51 -29.82 -34.24
CA SER A 39 -13.96 -29.67 -34.46
C SER A 39 -14.73 -30.00 -33.18
N ILE A 40 -15.80 -29.24 -32.89
CA ILE A 40 -16.73 -29.49 -31.78
C ILE A 40 -17.69 -30.60 -32.22
N ILE A 41 -17.55 -31.82 -31.70
CA ILE A 41 -18.46 -32.93 -32.00
C ILE A 41 -19.01 -33.50 -30.68
N GLY A 42 -20.31 -33.34 -30.44
CA GLY A 42 -21.03 -34.05 -29.37
C GLY A 42 -21.21 -35.55 -29.71
N PRO A 43 -21.49 -36.41 -28.71
CA PRO A 43 -21.69 -37.83 -28.97
C PRO A 43 -22.93 -38.03 -29.85
N ALA A 44 -22.71 -38.46 -31.09
CA ALA A 44 -23.69 -38.65 -32.15
C ALA A 44 -24.15 -37.39 -32.91
N GLY A 45 -23.23 -36.66 -33.55
CA GLY A 45 -23.49 -35.96 -34.81
C GLY A 45 -24.62 -34.91 -34.85
N LEU A 46 -25.08 -34.43 -33.70
CA LEU A 46 -26.05 -33.35 -33.54
C LEU A 46 -25.40 -32.17 -32.79
N PRO A 47 -25.84 -30.91 -33.01
CA PRO A 47 -25.30 -29.75 -32.30
C PRO A 47 -25.44 -29.93 -30.79
N GLY A 48 -24.32 -29.92 -30.07
CA GLY A 48 -24.28 -30.01 -28.60
C GLY A 48 -24.86 -28.76 -27.95
N GLU A 49 -25.54 -28.93 -26.81
CA GLU A 49 -25.95 -27.81 -25.96
C GLU A 49 -24.72 -27.21 -25.27
N ILE A 50 -24.55 -25.89 -25.35
CA ILE A 50 -23.51 -25.17 -24.62
C ILE A 50 -24.08 -24.76 -23.27
N GLY A 51 -23.40 -25.14 -22.19
CA GLY A 51 -23.73 -24.71 -20.84
C GLY A 51 -23.31 -23.27 -20.63
N ALA A 52 -24.24 -22.44 -20.17
CA ALA A 52 -24.05 -21.04 -19.81
C ALA A 52 -24.50 -20.77 -18.38
N GLN A 53 -24.00 -19.71 -17.77
CA GLN A 53 -24.46 -19.23 -16.47
C GLN A 53 -24.63 -17.70 -16.53
N LEU A 54 -25.70 -17.20 -15.92
CA LEU A 54 -25.95 -15.77 -15.70
C LEU A 54 -25.74 -15.46 -14.23
N CYS A 55 -25.06 -14.36 -13.91
CA CYS A 55 -24.87 -13.88 -12.54
C CYS A 55 -25.60 -12.55 -12.34
N ASP A 56 -26.48 -12.48 -11.33
CA ASP A 56 -27.02 -11.21 -10.82
C ASP A 56 -26.16 -10.75 -9.64
N THR A 57 -25.33 -9.75 -9.86
CA THR A 57 -24.37 -9.25 -8.87
C THR A 57 -25.02 -8.49 -7.72
N ALA A 58 -26.27 -8.03 -7.85
CA ALA A 58 -26.98 -7.36 -6.76
C ALA A 58 -27.54 -8.36 -5.74
N SER A 59 -27.86 -9.58 -6.18
CA SER A 59 -28.41 -10.65 -5.34
C SER A 59 -27.45 -11.81 -5.10
N GLY A 60 -26.32 -11.87 -5.82
CA GLY A 60 -25.38 -12.98 -5.82
C GLY A 60 -25.92 -14.25 -6.47
N GLN A 61 -27.06 -14.18 -7.16
CA GLN A 61 -27.75 -15.35 -7.68
C GLN A 61 -27.21 -15.77 -9.06
N ILE A 62 -26.89 -17.06 -9.20
CA ILE A 62 -26.43 -17.66 -10.46
C ILE A 62 -27.57 -18.46 -11.10
N PHE A 63 -27.84 -18.23 -12.38
CA PHE A 63 -28.84 -18.95 -13.17
C PHE A 63 -28.18 -19.77 -14.29
N PRO A 64 -28.35 -21.09 -14.34
CA PRO A 64 -27.88 -21.87 -15.47
C PRO A 64 -28.74 -21.58 -16.71
N VAL A 65 -28.10 -21.37 -17.85
CA VAL A 65 -28.73 -21.16 -19.15
C VAL A 65 -28.18 -22.18 -20.15
N LYS A 66 -29.02 -22.63 -21.07
CA LYS A 66 -28.61 -23.52 -22.16
C LYS A 66 -28.68 -22.79 -23.48
N MET A 67 -27.60 -22.83 -24.24
CA MET A 67 -27.53 -22.23 -25.57
C MET A 67 -27.39 -23.31 -26.64
N ARG A 68 -27.96 -23.04 -27.82
CA ARG A 68 -27.86 -23.92 -28.99
C ARG A 68 -27.17 -23.18 -30.14
N PRO A 69 -26.18 -23.80 -30.80
CA PRO A 69 -25.63 -23.28 -32.04
C PRO A 69 -26.75 -23.18 -33.10
N GLN A 70 -26.78 -22.09 -33.87
CA GLN A 70 -27.82 -21.93 -34.89
C GLN A 70 -27.63 -22.89 -36.09
N HIS A 71 -26.40 -23.31 -36.41
CA HIS A 71 -26.08 -24.22 -37.53
C HIS A 71 -24.83 -25.09 -37.24
N SER A 72 -24.63 -26.15 -38.04
CA SER A 72 -23.38 -26.95 -38.07
C SER A 72 -22.27 -26.17 -38.77
N VAL A 73 -21.11 -26.05 -38.15
CA VAL A 73 -20.03 -25.15 -38.59
C VAL A 73 -18.88 -25.96 -39.19
N ALA A 74 -18.37 -25.54 -40.36
CA ALA A 74 -17.22 -26.15 -41.02
C ALA A 74 -15.88 -25.52 -40.56
N ASP A 75 -14.74 -26.16 -40.88
CA ASP A 75 -13.40 -25.67 -40.54
C ASP A 75 -13.21 -24.19 -40.91
N GLY A 76 -12.87 -23.35 -39.93
CA GLY A 76 -12.62 -21.92 -40.11
C GLY A 76 -13.86 -21.04 -40.31
N GLU A 77 -15.08 -21.59 -40.20
CA GLU A 77 -16.30 -20.79 -40.20
C GLU A 77 -16.74 -20.36 -38.79
N LYS A 78 -17.38 -19.20 -38.75
CA LYS A 78 -17.73 -18.43 -37.54
C LYS A 78 -18.97 -19.05 -36.86
N ILE A 79 -18.97 -19.15 -35.52
CA ILE A 79 -20.10 -19.71 -34.76
C ILE A 79 -21.14 -18.60 -34.47
N ALA A 80 -22.38 -18.80 -34.89
CA ALA A 80 -23.52 -17.94 -34.53
C ALA A 80 -24.32 -18.57 -33.37
N LEU A 81 -24.35 -17.90 -32.22
CA LEU A 81 -25.15 -18.29 -31.05
C LEU A 81 -26.50 -17.57 -31.07
N ALA A 82 -27.59 -18.30 -30.84
CA ALA A 82 -28.91 -17.70 -30.66
C ALA A 82 -29.03 -17.11 -29.24
N ALA A 83 -29.67 -15.93 -29.13
CA ALA A 83 -30.09 -15.40 -27.82
C ALA A 83 -30.99 -16.43 -27.09
N PRO A 84 -30.94 -16.49 -25.74
CA PRO A 84 -31.72 -17.46 -24.97
C PRO A 84 -33.22 -17.29 -25.28
N SER A 85 -33.86 -18.34 -25.78
CA SER A 85 -35.28 -18.27 -26.13
C SER A 85 -36.20 -18.34 -24.91
N GLN A 86 -35.69 -18.74 -23.74
CA GLN A 86 -36.48 -18.91 -22.51
C GLN A 86 -35.58 -18.63 -21.30
N LEU A 87 -36.09 -17.84 -20.34
CA LEU A 87 -35.52 -17.52 -19.01
C LEU A 87 -34.75 -16.19 -18.84
N LEU A 88 -35.12 -15.13 -19.55
CA LEU A 88 -34.97 -13.80 -18.93
C LEU A 88 -36.17 -13.60 -17.99
N PRO A 89 -35.99 -13.35 -16.68
CA PRO A 89 -37.02 -12.68 -15.90
C PRO A 89 -37.40 -11.43 -16.69
N LYS A 90 -38.69 -11.17 -16.90
CA LYS A 90 -39.20 -10.09 -17.76
C LYS A 90 -38.45 -8.77 -17.51
N LEU A 91 -37.37 -8.55 -18.24
CA LEU A 91 -36.74 -7.26 -18.37
C LEU A 91 -37.81 -6.36 -18.98
N PRO A 92 -37.97 -5.11 -18.51
CA PRO A 92 -38.91 -4.18 -19.12
C PRO A 92 -38.60 -4.15 -20.63
N PRO A 93 -39.63 -4.16 -21.49
CA PRO A 93 -39.44 -4.32 -22.92
C PRO A 93 -38.67 -3.13 -23.48
N SER A 94 -37.35 -3.24 -23.60
CA SER A 94 -36.56 -2.30 -24.38
C SER A 94 -36.91 -2.56 -25.84
N ARG A 95 -37.62 -1.61 -26.45
CA ARG A 95 -37.75 -1.54 -27.91
C ARG A 95 -36.40 -1.16 -28.48
N GLY A 96 -35.47 -2.12 -28.54
CA GLY A 96 -34.12 -1.80 -28.96
C GLY A 96 -33.09 -2.93 -28.94
N ALA A 97 -33.44 -4.15 -28.51
CA ALA A 97 -32.50 -5.28 -28.57
C ALA A 97 -32.08 -5.55 -30.03
N ARG A 98 -30.93 -4.97 -30.43
CA ARG A 98 -30.28 -5.29 -31.70
C ARG A 98 -29.80 -6.74 -31.61
N GLN A 99 -30.05 -7.51 -32.66
CA GLN A 99 -29.56 -8.89 -32.80
C GLN A 99 -28.04 -8.91 -32.63
N ILE A 100 -27.55 -9.69 -31.66
CA ILE A 100 -26.13 -10.00 -31.50
C ILE A 100 -25.68 -10.72 -32.78
N GLN A 101 -24.85 -10.07 -33.59
CA GLN A 101 -24.27 -10.68 -34.78
C GLN A 101 -22.83 -11.09 -34.49
N GLN A 102 -22.63 -12.42 -34.41
CA GLN A 102 -21.37 -13.14 -34.63
C GLN A 102 -20.28 -12.97 -33.55
N VAL A 103 -19.66 -14.09 -33.16
CA VAL A 103 -18.53 -14.17 -32.20
C VAL A 103 -17.38 -14.91 -32.91
N GLU A 104 -16.15 -14.42 -32.78
CA GLU A 104 -14.93 -15.02 -33.37
C GLU A 104 -13.94 -15.31 -32.24
N ALA A 105 -13.37 -16.52 -32.13
CA ALA A 105 -12.27 -16.78 -31.19
C ALA A 105 -10.92 -16.61 -31.92
N ALA A 106 -9.93 -16.00 -31.25
CA ALA A 106 -8.56 -15.93 -31.77
C ALA A 106 -7.83 -17.26 -31.55
N ASP A 107 -7.08 -17.72 -32.57
CA ASP A 107 -6.19 -18.87 -32.47
C ASP A 107 -5.06 -18.58 -31.46
N GLY A 108 -5.12 -19.20 -30.28
CA GLY A 108 -4.05 -19.16 -29.29
C GLY A 108 -4.39 -20.00 -28.07
N ASP A 109 -3.47 -20.87 -27.67
CA ASP A 109 -3.46 -21.50 -26.35
C ASP A 109 -3.29 -20.38 -25.32
N ASP A 110 -4.36 -19.98 -24.62
CA ASP A 110 -4.43 -19.38 -23.27
C ASP A 110 -5.82 -18.72 -23.03
N ASP A 111 -6.26 -18.69 -21.77
CA ASP A 111 -7.54 -18.15 -21.31
C ASP A 111 -7.85 -16.76 -21.89
N SER A 112 -8.87 -16.67 -22.76
CA SER A 112 -9.19 -15.47 -23.54
C SER A 112 -10.56 -14.88 -23.16
N LEU A 113 -10.61 -13.64 -22.66
CA LEU A 113 -11.85 -12.94 -22.32
C LEU A 113 -12.30 -12.00 -23.46
N ALA A 114 -13.62 -11.80 -23.64
CA ALA A 114 -14.16 -10.87 -24.65
C ALA A 114 -15.23 -9.94 -24.06
N SER A 115 -15.14 -8.63 -24.33
CA SER A 115 -16.19 -7.66 -24.01
C SER A 115 -16.92 -7.17 -25.26
N ILE A 116 -18.21 -6.82 -25.12
CA ILE A 116 -19.06 -6.34 -26.22
C ILE A 116 -19.22 -4.82 -26.13
N ASP A 117 -18.65 -4.07 -27.08
CA ASP A 117 -19.01 -2.67 -27.26
C ASP A 117 -20.45 -2.58 -27.78
N VAL A 118 -21.37 -2.20 -26.90
CA VAL A 118 -22.82 -2.13 -27.16
C VAL A 118 -23.15 -0.94 -28.07
N GLN A 119 -22.35 0.13 -28.01
CA GLN A 119 -22.57 1.36 -28.76
C GLN A 119 -21.97 1.28 -30.18
N GLY A 120 -20.80 0.62 -30.32
CA GLY A 120 -20.08 0.40 -31.58
C GLY A 120 -20.41 -0.90 -32.33
N ASN A 121 -21.04 -1.88 -31.65
CA ASN A 121 -21.30 -3.22 -32.19
C ASN A 121 -20.01 -3.95 -32.63
N THR A 122 -18.96 -3.84 -31.81
CA THR A 122 -17.63 -4.45 -32.00
C THR A 122 -17.21 -5.24 -30.77
N TRP A 123 -16.34 -6.23 -30.95
CA TRP A 123 -15.76 -7.02 -29.86
C TRP A 123 -14.36 -6.54 -29.53
N GLU A 124 -14.07 -6.37 -28.24
CA GLU A 124 -12.71 -6.18 -27.75
C GLU A 124 -12.26 -7.44 -26.98
N TRP A 125 -11.09 -7.95 -27.36
CA TRP A 125 -10.51 -9.19 -26.83
C TRP A 125 -9.38 -8.86 -25.88
N TYR A 126 -9.36 -9.52 -24.73
CA TYR A 126 -8.36 -9.36 -23.69
C TYR A 126 -7.73 -10.72 -23.40
N GLN A 127 -6.40 -10.81 -23.54
CA GLN A 127 -5.64 -11.92 -22.97
C GLN A 127 -5.48 -11.63 -21.47
N GLY A 128 -5.99 -12.51 -20.62
CA GLY A 128 -5.88 -12.34 -19.18
C GLY A 128 -4.40 -12.40 -18.75
N PRO A 129 -3.97 -11.59 -17.76
CA PRO A 129 -2.65 -11.76 -17.15
C PRO A 129 -2.56 -13.10 -16.38
N ASP A 130 -1.32 -13.57 -16.17
CA ASP A 130 -1.00 -14.83 -15.46
C ASP A 130 -1.56 -14.91 -14.01
N ASP A 131 -2.05 -13.80 -13.46
CA ASP A 131 -2.59 -13.64 -12.12
C ASP A 131 -4.14 -13.74 -12.05
N LEU A 132 -4.81 -14.03 -13.17
CA LEU A 132 -6.25 -14.24 -13.28
C LEU A 132 -7.12 -13.00 -12.93
N VAL A 133 -6.53 -11.80 -12.97
CA VAL A 133 -7.24 -10.53 -12.69
C VAL A 133 -7.30 -9.63 -13.93
N LEU A 134 -8.52 -9.38 -14.46
CA LEU A 134 -8.71 -8.43 -15.56
C LEU A 134 -9.18 -7.06 -15.05
N THR A 135 -8.45 -6.00 -15.40
CA THR A 135 -8.82 -4.59 -15.16
C THR A 135 -9.21 -3.90 -16.47
N ILE A 136 -10.43 -3.35 -16.56
CA ILE A 136 -10.90 -2.61 -17.74
C ILE A 136 -10.86 -1.09 -17.45
N PRO A 137 -10.12 -0.27 -18.25
CA PRO A 137 -9.88 1.15 -17.94
C PRO A 137 -11.10 2.07 -18.07
N ASP A 138 -12.07 1.74 -18.95
CA ASP A 138 -13.30 2.52 -19.17
C ASP A 138 -14.44 1.58 -19.61
N TYR A 139 -15.59 1.67 -18.93
CA TYR A 139 -16.78 0.83 -19.17
C TYR A 139 -17.93 1.58 -19.88
N GLY A 140 -17.75 2.88 -20.17
CA GLY A 140 -18.75 3.72 -20.84
C GLY A 140 -19.28 3.17 -22.17
N PRO A 141 -18.43 2.63 -23.06
CA PRO A 141 -18.86 2.00 -24.32
C PRO A 141 -19.67 0.71 -24.14
N TYR A 142 -19.49 0.02 -23.01
CA TYR A 142 -20.03 -1.31 -22.69
C TYR A 142 -21.34 -1.27 -21.91
N THR A 143 -21.77 -0.06 -21.53
CA THR A 143 -22.95 0.19 -20.73
C THR A 143 -24.11 0.60 -21.63
N ASP A 144 -25.24 -0.10 -21.51
CA ASP A 144 -26.48 0.30 -22.16
C ASP A 144 -27.01 1.59 -21.51
N ALA A 145 -27.09 2.65 -22.31
CA ALA A 145 -27.42 3.99 -21.82
C ALA A 145 -28.86 4.12 -21.25
N GLU A 146 -29.78 3.23 -21.64
CA GLU A 146 -31.17 3.25 -21.15
C GLU A 146 -31.36 2.47 -19.85
N SER A 147 -30.70 1.30 -19.71
CA SER A 147 -30.91 0.39 -18.59
C SER A 147 -29.78 0.40 -17.56
N GLY A 148 -28.62 0.96 -17.91
CA GLY A 148 -27.42 1.02 -17.05
C GLY A 148 -26.71 -0.33 -16.87
N TRP A 149 -27.02 -1.31 -17.73
CA TRP A 149 -26.42 -2.65 -17.70
C TRP A 149 -25.12 -2.71 -18.48
N CYS A 150 -24.13 -3.38 -17.92
CA CYS A 150 -22.87 -3.69 -18.58
C CYS A 150 -22.80 -5.18 -18.96
N PHE A 151 -22.31 -5.49 -20.17
CA PHE A 151 -22.32 -6.84 -20.75
C PHE A 151 -20.90 -7.40 -20.94
N PHE A 152 -20.62 -8.56 -20.33
CA PHE A 152 -19.33 -9.25 -20.45
C PHE A 152 -19.50 -10.72 -20.84
N VAL A 153 -18.58 -11.23 -21.66
CA VAL A 153 -18.52 -12.64 -22.04
C VAL A 153 -17.17 -13.21 -21.61
N VAL A 154 -17.20 -14.10 -20.63
CA VAL A 154 -16.02 -14.83 -20.17
C VAL A 154 -15.97 -16.13 -20.97
N LEU A 155 -14.93 -16.30 -21.79
CA LEU A 155 -14.65 -17.55 -22.48
C LEU A 155 -13.47 -18.23 -21.77
N LEU A 156 -13.69 -19.45 -21.28
CA LEU A 156 -12.63 -20.28 -20.70
C LEU A 156 -12.17 -21.25 -21.79
N ALA A 157 -10.89 -21.20 -22.14
CA ALA A 157 -10.32 -22.02 -23.21
C ALA A 157 -9.38 -23.06 -22.58
N GLY A 158 -9.79 -24.33 -22.57
CA GLY A 158 -9.00 -25.40 -21.97
C GLY A 158 -9.45 -26.80 -22.39
N THR A 159 -8.64 -27.81 -22.06
CA THR A 159 -8.91 -29.22 -22.39
C THR A 159 -9.68 -29.98 -21.30
N GLU A 160 -9.95 -29.34 -20.15
CA GLU A 160 -10.68 -29.91 -19.01
C GLU A 160 -11.99 -29.15 -18.73
N GLU A 161 -12.94 -29.82 -18.03
CA GLU A 161 -14.13 -29.14 -17.50
C GLU A 161 -13.71 -28.09 -16.44
N ALA A 162 -13.92 -26.82 -16.76
CA ALA A 162 -13.75 -25.71 -15.82
C ALA A 162 -15.11 -25.26 -15.29
N THR A 163 -15.22 -25.11 -13.97
CA THR A 163 -16.35 -24.43 -13.33
C THR A 163 -15.84 -23.11 -12.77
N LEU A 164 -16.48 -22.01 -13.15
CA LEU A 164 -16.21 -20.70 -12.53
C LEU A 164 -16.63 -20.77 -11.07
N ALA A 165 -15.65 -20.77 -10.16
CA ALA A 165 -15.92 -20.90 -8.72
C ALA A 165 -16.55 -19.63 -8.14
N ARG A 166 -16.15 -18.46 -8.65
CA ARG A 166 -16.56 -17.15 -8.15
C ARG A 166 -16.34 -16.08 -9.22
N LEU A 167 -17.25 -15.09 -9.29
CA LEU A 167 -17.08 -13.84 -10.01
C LEU A 167 -17.27 -12.70 -9.01
N SER A 168 -16.21 -11.95 -8.73
CA SER A 168 -16.23 -10.81 -7.81
C SER A 168 -16.05 -9.52 -8.62
N VAL A 169 -17.00 -8.59 -8.52
CA VAL A 169 -16.89 -7.24 -9.07
C VAL A 169 -16.53 -6.31 -7.91
N GLY A 170 -15.25 -5.95 -7.82
CA GLY A 170 -14.72 -5.00 -6.84
C GLY A 170 -14.11 -3.77 -7.52
N GLU A 171 -13.88 -2.70 -6.76
CA GLU A 171 -13.09 -1.58 -7.28
C GLU A 171 -11.72 -2.05 -7.75
N SER A 172 -11.17 -1.39 -8.77
CA SER A 172 -9.86 -1.71 -9.33
C SER A 172 -8.76 -1.78 -8.25
N GLU A 173 -8.11 -2.95 -8.09
CA GLU A 173 -6.77 -3.01 -7.50
C GLU A 173 -5.75 -2.77 -8.60
N MET A 174 -5.54 -1.51 -8.95
CA MET A 174 -4.32 -1.14 -9.68
C MET A 174 -3.18 -1.12 -8.68
N ARG A 175 -2.31 -2.13 -8.75
CA ARG A 175 -1.11 -2.25 -7.91
C ARG A 175 0.04 -1.47 -8.52
N ALA A 176 -0.11 -0.15 -8.56
CA ALA A 176 0.90 0.69 -9.18
C ALA A 176 2.21 0.72 -8.37
N THR A 177 3.27 1.04 -9.08
CA THR A 177 4.63 1.18 -8.56
C THR A 177 5.25 2.42 -9.19
N GLY A 178 6.33 2.96 -8.62
CA GLY A 178 6.78 4.30 -9.01
C GLY A 178 8.21 4.67 -8.65
N VAL A 179 9.10 3.71 -8.36
CA VAL A 179 10.48 4.02 -7.97
C VAL A 179 11.43 4.08 -9.18
N VAL A 180 12.22 5.15 -9.24
CA VAL A 180 13.44 5.22 -10.07
C VAL A 180 14.67 4.94 -9.21
N TYR A 181 15.61 4.14 -9.73
CA TYR A 181 16.88 3.85 -9.08
C TYR A 181 17.99 4.76 -9.61
N LEU A 182 18.70 5.45 -8.71
CA LEU A 182 20.01 6.01 -9.01
C LEU A 182 21.06 4.92 -8.78
N VAL A 183 21.55 4.30 -9.85
CA VAL A 183 22.50 3.18 -9.75
C VAL A 183 23.89 3.66 -9.29
N GLU A 184 24.20 4.96 -9.36
CA GLU A 184 25.57 5.48 -9.27
C GLU A 184 25.94 6.26 -7.99
N GLN A 185 25.02 6.55 -7.07
CA GLN A 185 25.37 7.20 -5.80
C GLN A 185 24.56 6.60 -4.65
N ARG A 186 25.04 5.45 -4.17
CA ARG A 186 24.52 4.86 -2.93
C ARG A 186 25.10 5.68 -1.78
N PRO A 187 24.28 6.30 -0.91
CA PRO A 187 24.81 7.11 0.17
C PRO A 187 25.68 6.25 1.10
N ALA A 188 26.74 6.86 1.62
CA ALA A 188 27.56 6.26 2.67
C ALA A 188 26.78 6.27 4.00
N LEU A 189 27.12 5.33 4.88
CA LEU A 189 26.60 5.21 6.24
C LEU A 189 26.79 6.54 6.99
N THR A 190 25.71 7.19 7.43
CA THR A 190 25.78 8.42 8.25
C THR A 190 25.62 8.13 9.75
N VAL A 191 25.19 6.92 10.14
CA VAL A 191 24.95 6.55 11.54
C VAL A 191 25.47 5.14 11.84
N GLU A 192 26.47 5.00 12.72
CA GLU A 192 26.77 3.73 13.41
C GLU A 192 25.94 3.69 14.70
N LEU A 193 24.88 2.89 14.72
CA LEU A 193 24.09 2.66 15.93
C LEU A 193 24.69 1.49 16.70
N SER A 194 25.14 1.77 17.92
CA SER A 194 25.48 0.75 18.92
C SER A 194 24.35 0.65 19.92
N ASP A 195 23.91 -0.56 20.25
CA ASP A 195 22.96 -0.81 21.34
C ASP A 195 23.65 -0.87 22.71
N GLY A 196 24.96 -0.57 22.78
CA GLY A 196 25.76 -0.72 23.99
C GLY A 196 25.81 -2.16 24.53
N GLY A 197 25.36 -3.17 23.76
CA GLY A 197 25.22 -4.55 24.19
C GLY A 197 23.83 -4.94 24.76
N ARG A 198 22.78 -4.12 24.60
CA ARG A 198 21.40 -4.48 25.02
C ARG A 198 20.84 -5.63 24.18
N SER A 199 20.08 -6.51 24.84
CA SER A 199 19.18 -7.43 24.13
C SER A 199 18.00 -6.66 23.57
N LEU A 200 17.77 -6.76 22.25
CA LEU A 200 16.57 -6.24 21.62
C LEU A 200 15.39 -7.18 21.86
N PRO A 201 14.14 -6.69 21.89
CA PRO A 201 12.96 -7.55 21.92
C PRO A 201 12.96 -8.55 20.75
N ASP A 202 12.40 -9.74 20.95
CA ASP A 202 12.28 -10.75 19.87
C ASP A 202 11.32 -10.31 18.74
N SER A 203 10.47 -9.31 19.02
CA SER A 203 9.57 -8.72 18.04
C SER A 203 9.23 -7.28 18.40
N VAL A 204 9.08 -6.43 17.39
CA VAL A 204 8.58 -5.06 17.50
C VAL A 204 7.52 -4.83 16.43
N ASP A 205 6.42 -4.16 16.79
CA ASP A 205 5.37 -3.76 15.87
C ASP A 205 4.93 -2.33 16.16
N LEU A 206 5.12 -1.43 15.20
CA LEU A 206 4.75 -0.02 15.26
C LEU A 206 3.41 0.24 14.54
N SER A 207 2.77 -0.77 13.93
CA SER A 207 1.63 -0.55 13.02
C SER A 207 0.41 0.09 13.69
N SER A 208 0.24 -0.05 15.01
CA SER A 208 -0.86 0.57 15.76
C SER A 208 -0.77 2.10 15.84
N GLN A 209 0.40 2.67 15.54
CA GLN A 209 0.65 4.13 15.51
C GLN A 209 0.70 4.68 14.08
N CYS A 210 0.60 3.82 13.06
CA CYS A 210 0.54 4.25 11.67
C CYS A 210 -0.86 4.76 11.30
N ALA A 211 -0.93 5.61 10.27
CA ALA A 211 -2.20 5.96 9.64
C ALA A 211 -2.84 4.72 9.00
N PRO A 212 -4.18 4.68 8.88
CA PRO A 212 -4.87 3.61 8.14
C PRO A 212 -4.21 3.35 6.78
N VAL A 213 -4.07 2.08 6.39
CA VAL A 213 -3.41 1.75 5.13
C VAL A 213 -4.19 2.36 3.97
N ASN A 214 -3.52 3.22 3.23
CA ASN A 214 -4.09 3.94 2.10
C ASN A 214 -3.80 3.20 0.78
N ASP A 215 -4.47 3.59 -0.29
CA ASP A 215 -4.37 2.95 -1.60
C ASP A 215 -3.98 3.96 -2.69
N GLN A 216 -2.79 3.78 -3.26
CA GLN A 216 -2.27 4.64 -4.32
C GLN A 216 -2.94 4.42 -5.69
N LYS A 217 -3.75 3.37 -5.83
CA LYS A 217 -4.44 3.01 -7.07
C LYS A 217 -3.48 3.03 -8.27
N SER A 218 -3.85 3.69 -9.36
CA SER A 218 -3.09 3.73 -10.62
C SER A 218 -1.85 4.63 -10.62
N TRP A 219 -1.69 5.51 -9.63
CA TRP A 219 -0.60 6.48 -9.71
C TRP A 219 0.72 5.82 -9.33
N ALA A 220 1.80 6.21 -10.01
CA ALA A 220 3.17 5.85 -9.69
C ALA A 220 3.68 6.60 -8.43
N ALA A 221 2.84 6.68 -7.39
CA ALA A 221 3.01 7.55 -6.24
C ALA A 221 3.59 6.84 -4.99
N CYS A 222 3.96 5.57 -5.08
CA CYS A 222 4.47 4.78 -3.94
C CYS A 222 5.55 5.49 -3.11
N THR A 223 6.41 6.31 -3.72
CA THR A 223 7.43 7.08 -3.00
C THR A 223 6.81 8.13 -2.07
N ALA A 224 5.80 8.88 -2.55
CA ALA A 224 5.10 9.88 -1.75
C ALA A 224 4.18 9.22 -0.70
N PHE A 225 3.64 8.03 -0.99
CA PHE A 225 2.92 7.24 0.00
C PHE A 225 3.85 6.72 1.09
N ALA A 226 5.03 6.20 0.75
CA ALA A 226 5.99 5.72 1.74
C ALA A 226 6.52 6.88 2.61
N VAL A 227 6.93 7.98 1.99
CA VAL A 227 7.52 9.14 2.68
C VAL A 227 6.46 9.91 3.48
N GLY A 228 5.36 10.33 2.84
CA GLY A 228 4.32 11.14 3.47
C GLY A 228 3.29 10.32 4.24
N ASP A 229 2.47 9.55 3.51
CA ASP A 229 1.33 8.83 4.08
C ASP A 229 1.73 7.79 5.14
N GLY A 230 2.91 7.17 4.98
CA GLY A 230 3.48 6.19 5.88
C GLY A 230 4.36 6.78 6.97
N ALA A 231 5.58 7.19 6.62
CA ALA A 231 6.59 7.57 7.60
C ALA A 231 6.30 8.92 8.28
N TYR A 232 5.97 9.97 7.52
CA TYR A 232 5.78 11.29 8.12
C TYR A 232 4.48 11.40 8.93
N ASN A 233 3.37 10.80 8.46
CA ASN A 233 2.16 10.69 9.29
C ASN A 233 2.40 9.95 10.61
N TYR A 234 3.23 8.90 10.60
CA TYR A 234 3.62 8.23 11.83
C TYR A 234 4.38 9.18 12.76
N GLU A 235 5.33 9.93 12.21
CA GLU A 235 6.15 10.87 12.99
C GLU A 235 5.31 11.99 13.62
N LEU A 236 4.41 12.60 12.85
CA LEU A 236 3.43 13.57 13.35
C LEU A 236 2.54 12.96 14.46
N ASN A 237 2.09 11.72 14.29
CA ASN A 237 1.29 11.04 15.31
C ASN A 237 2.10 10.73 16.58
N ARG A 238 3.37 10.31 16.44
CA ARG A 238 4.29 10.08 17.54
C ARG A 238 4.48 11.34 18.38
N ILE A 239 4.59 12.50 17.74
CA ILE A 239 4.82 13.79 18.40
C ILE A 239 3.53 14.38 18.97
N TYR A 240 2.45 14.39 18.18
CA TYR A 240 1.28 15.21 18.45
C TYR A 240 0.04 14.46 18.97
N SER A 241 0.01 13.11 18.93
CA SER A 241 -1.16 12.36 19.45
C SER A 241 -1.48 12.63 20.92
N PRO A 242 -0.51 12.86 21.83
CA PRO A 242 -0.82 13.24 23.22
C PRO A 242 -1.56 14.58 23.34
N TYR A 243 -1.52 15.42 22.31
CA TYR A 243 -2.17 16.74 22.26
C TYR A 243 -3.44 16.75 21.39
N GLY A 244 -3.91 15.58 20.94
CA GLY A 244 -5.15 15.44 20.19
C GLY A 244 -4.98 15.30 18.67
N TRP A 245 -3.76 15.02 18.18
CA TRP A 245 -3.58 14.64 16.79
C TRP A 245 -4.27 13.30 16.49
N ASP A 246 -5.13 13.28 15.48
CA ASP A 246 -6.00 12.15 15.16
C ASP A 246 -5.85 11.75 13.69
N LEU A 247 -5.20 10.62 13.43
CA LEU A 247 -4.99 10.11 12.07
C LEU A 247 -6.27 9.69 11.34
N THR A 248 -7.44 9.67 11.98
CA THR A 248 -8.73 9.51 11.28
C THR A 248 -9.21 10.81 10.64
N ASN A 249 -8.71 11.95 11.11
CA ASN A 249 -9.02 13.27 10.56
C ASN A 249 -8.11 13.57 9.36
N PRO A 250 -8.64 13.84 8.15
CA PRO A 250 -7.82 14.22 7.00
C PRO A 250 -7.05 15.53 7.19
N PHE A 251 -7.42 16.39 8.15
CA PHE A 251 -6.63 17.58 8.48
C PHE A 251 -5.35 17.26 9.29
N ASN A 252 -5.29 16.07 9.87
CA ASN A 252 -4.15 15.56 10.65
C ASN A 252 -3.41 14.44 9.89
N ARG A 253 -3.60 14.38 8.57
CA ARG A 253 -2.83 13.50 7.68
C ARG A 253 -2.24 14.32 6.54
N VAL A 254 -1.05 13.98 6.12
CA VAL A 254 -0.39 14.60 4.97
C VAL A 254 -0.89 14.00 3.66
N SER A 255 -0.86 14.81 2.60
CA SER A 255 -1.31 14.45 1.26
C SER A 255 -0.19 13.82 0.43
N PRO A 256 -0.26 12.51 0.11
CA PRO A 256 0.67 11.90 -0.83
C PRO A 256 0.51 12.47 -2.25
N LYS A 257 -0.67 13.00 -2.62
CA LYS A 257 -0.90 13.66 -3.92
C LYS A 257 -0.06 14.94 -4.03
N TYR A 258 -0.12 15.80 -3.02
CA TYR A 258 0.64 17.04 -2.98
C TYR A 258 2.13 16.75 -3.11
N LEU A 259 2.64 15.86 -2.24
CA LEU A 259 4.05 15.50 -2.22
C LEU A 259 4.51 14.88 -3.56
N TYR A 260 3.73 13.97 -4.15
CA TYR A 260 4.06 13.35 -5.45
C TYR A 260 4.15 14.38 -6.59
N ILE A 261 3.22 15.34 -6.64
CA ILE A 261 3.17 16.35 -7.69
C ILE A 261 4.31 17.35 -7.52
N VAL A 262 4.47 17.94 -6.33
CA VAL A 262 5.52 18.93 -6.05
C VAL A 262 6.91 18.34 -6.27
N SER A 263 7.16 17.14 -5.74
CA SER A 263 8.43 16.44 -5.95
C SER A 263 8.67 16.11 -7.43
N GLY A 264 7.61 15.82 -8.19
CA GLY A 264 7.70 15.61 -9.64
C GLY A 264 8.14 16.84 -10.40
N GLU A 265 7.55 17.99 -10.08
CA GLU A 265 7.89 19.28 -10.70
C GLU A 265 9.34 19.68 -10.37
N LEU A 266 9.78 19.51 -9.13
CA LEU A 266 11.15 19.79 -8.69
C LEU A 266 12.18 18.89 -9.37
N GLN A 267 11.85 17.61 -9.58
CA GLN A 267 12.67 16.66 -10.31
C GLN A 267 12.61 16.83 -11.84
N GLY A 268 11.75 17.72 -12.36
CA GLY A 268 11.59 17.95 -13.79
C GLY A 268 10.83 16.86 -14.54
N TRP A 269 10.04 16.03 -13.85
CA TRP A 269 9.15 15.06 -14.48
C TRP A 269 7.97 15.77 -15.16
N PRO A 270 7.47 15.27 -16.30
CA PRO A 270 6.27 15.82 -16.91
C PRO A 270 5.06 15.69 -15.99
N ALA A 271 4.09 16.59 -16.16
CA ALA A 271 2.82 16.51 -15.45
C ALA A 271 2.11 15.19 -15.78
N GLY A 272 1.78 14.42 -14.74
CA GLY A 272 0.97 13.21 -14.88
C GLY A 272 1.14 12.20 -13.73
N PRO A 273 0.20 11.25 -13.61
CA PRO A 273 0.18 10.28 -12.52
C PRO A 273 1.11 9.08 -12.74
N SER A 274 1.69 8.92 -13.93
CA SER A 274 2.40 7.69 -14.33
C SER A 274 3.92 7.79 -14.25
N TYR A 275 4.47 8.93 -13.85
CA TYR A 275 5.91 9.15 -13.81
C TYR A 275 6.47 8.76 -12.46
N PHE A 276 7.59 8.05 -12.49
CA PHE A 276 8.22 7.54 -11.28
C PHE A 276 8.97 8.67 -10.56
N ARG A 277 9.43 8.44 -9.33
CA ARG A 277 10.23 9.39 -8.53
C ARG A 277 11.47 8.72 -7.95
N TYR A 278 12.47 9.52 -7.64
CA TYR A 278 13.59 9.10 -6.78
C TYR A 278 13.18 9.22 -5.32
N THR A 279 13.11 8.10 -4.58
CA THR A 279 12.65 8.08 -3.17
C THR A 279 13.44 9.03 -2.27
N GLY A 280 14.77 9.01 -2.35
CA GLY A 280 15.62 9.92 -1.57
C GLY A 280 15.42 11.40 -1.92
N GLN A 281 15.03 11.73 -3.16
CA GLN A 281 14.70 13.11 -3.52
C GLN A 281 13.33 13.50 -2.94
N VAL A 282 12.35 12.60 -2.92
CA VAL A 282 11.05 12.85 -2.26
C VAL A 282 11.25 13.12 -0.76
N VAL A 283 12.18 12.42 -0.11
CA VAL A 283 12.58 12.70 1.28
C VAL A 283 13.17 14.10 1.40
N SER A 284 14.12 14.49 0.55
CA SER A 284 14.69 15.84 0.54
C SER A 284 13.64 16.92 0.25
N ASP A 285 12.73 16.69 -0.68
CA ASP A 285 11.70 17.65 -1.06
C ASP A 285 10.71 17.89 0.09
N LEU A 286 10.45 16.88 0.94
CA LEU A 286 9.65 17.06 2.17
C LEU A 286 10.33 18.01 3.17
N VAL A 287 11.66 17.99 3.27
CA VAL A 287 12.43 18.94 4.10
C VAL A 287 12.29 20.35 3.54
N ASP A 288 12.61 20.51 2.25
CA ASP A 288 12.80 21.84 1.64
C ASP A 288 11.47 22.54 1.31
N HIS A 289 10.40 21.77 1.12
CA HIS A 289 9.13 22.28 0.58
C HIS A 289 7.87 21.85 1.35
N GLY A 290 8.01 20.92 2.28
CA GLY A 290 6.91 20.41 3.10
C GLY A 290 5.77 19.77 2.30
N VAL A 291 4.63 19.56 2.97
CA VAL A 291 3.48 18.86 2.39
C VAL A 291 2.15 19.43 2.88
N ALA A 292 1.14 19.46 2.01
CA ALA A 292 -0.21 19.85 2.41
C ALA A 292 -0.94 18.73 3.19
N THR A 293 -2.00 19.07 3.91
CA THR A 293 -2.88 18.05 4.51
C THR A 293 -3.75 17.34 3.47
N GLU A 294 -4.18 16.12 3.78
CA GLU A 294 -5.13 15.34 2.98
C GLU A 294 -6.49 16.07 2.87
N LEU A 295 -6.88 16.88 3.85
CA LEU A 295 -8.07 17.72 3.76
C LEU A 295 -7.93 18.79 2.66
N ASN A 296 -6.78 19.47 2.60
CA ASN A 296 -6.57 20.62 1.71
C ASN A 296 -6.01 20.23 0.34
N ALA A 297 -5.51 19.00 0.19
CA ALA A 297 -5.05 18.42 -1.06
C ALA A 297 -5.44 16.92 -1.14
N PRO A 298 -6.74 16.59 -1.24
CA PRO A 298 -7.21 15.21 -1.15
C PRO A 298 -6.68 14.34 -2.30
N TYR A 299 -6.44 13.06 -1.98
CA TYR A 299 -6.08 12.03 -2.93
C TYR A 299 -7.31 11.54 -3.70
N ASP A 300 -7.65 12.21 -4.80
CA ASP A 300 -8.88 12.01 -5.61
C ASP A 300 -8.62 11.49 -7.04
N LEU A 301 -7.42 10.98 -7.33
CA LEU A 301 -6.93 10.55 -8.65
C LEU A 301 -6.96 11.61 -9.77
N ILE A 302 -7.32 12.87 -9.46
CA ILE A 302 -7.30 13.97 -10.42
C ILE A 302 -5.94 14.66 -10.36
N TYR A 303 -5.22 14.67 -11.49
CA TYR A 303 -3.96 15.40 -11.57
C TYR A 303 -4.21 16.92 -11.65
N SER A 304 -3.80 17.64 -10.61
CA SER A 304 -3.80 19.11 -10.55
C SER A 304 -2.64 19.58 -9.70
N SER A 305 -1.82 20.48 -10.23
CA SER A 305 -0.78 21.19 -9.49
C SER A 305 -1.20 22.61 -9.06
N SER A 306 -2.49 22.92 -9.15
CA SER A 306 -3.05 24.16 -8.62
C SER A 306 -3.47 23.95 -7.16
N TRP A 307 -2.75 24.59 -6.24
CA TRP A 307 -2.95 24.45 -4.80
C TRP A 307 -3.65 25.67 -4.20
N SER A 308 -4.55 25.42 -3.25
CA SER A 308 -5.21 26.49 -2.49
C SER A 308 -4.22 27.18 -1.54
N SER A 309 -4.54 28.40 -1.10
CA SER A 309 -3.75 29.08 -0.07
C SER A 309 -3.70 28.29 1.25
N MET A 310 -4.71 27.46 1.54
CA MET A 310 -4.70 26.60 2.73
C MET A 310 -3.70 25.45 2.57
N ALA A 311 -3.67 24.79 1.41
CA ALA A 311 -2.70 23.73 1.12
C ALA A 311 -1.26 24.26 1.17
N LEU A 312 -1.02 25.45 0.61
CA LEU A 312 0.29 26.10 0.67
C LEU A 312 0.68 26.50 2.11
N ALA A 313 -0.28 26.95 2.92
CA ALA A 313 -0.03 27.28 4.32
C ALA A 313 0.22 26.05 5.20
N ASP A 314 -0.37 24.90 4.86
CA ASP A 314 -0.03 23.62 5.50
C ASP A 314 1.41 23.22 5.17
N ALA A 315 1.79 23.25 3.90
CA ALA A 315 3.12 22.86 3.44
C ALA A 315 4.26 23.73 3.99
N GLN A 316 3.97 24.97 4.38
CA GLN A 316 4.96 25.85 5.05
C GLN A 316 5.30 25.41 6.48
N LEU A 317 4.47 24.59 7.11
CA LEU A 317 4.63 24.15 8.49
C LEU A 317 4.90 22.65 8.60
N LEU A 318 4.31 21.86 7.71
CA LEU A 318 4.50 20.40 7.67
C LEU A 318 5.75 20.06 6.86
N THR A 319 6.90 20.45 7.39
CA THR A 319 8.25 20.09 6.94
C THR A 319 8.86 19.11 7.94
N ILE A 320 9.85 18.33 7.49
CA ILE A 320 10.63 17.46 8.39
C ILE A 320 11.95 18.17 8.75
N ASP A 321 12.34 18.15 10.02
CA ASP A 321 13.59 18.76 10.48
C ASP A 321 14.84 18.06 9.93
N ARG A 322 14.85 16.73 9.92
CA ARG A 322 16.01 15.93 9.49
C ARG A 322 15.62 14.60 8.86
N TRP A 323 16.51 14.10 8.01
CA TRP A 323 16.47 12.72 7.54
C TRP A 323 17.87 12.14 7.49
N ASP A 324 17.94 10.81 7.59
CA ASP A 324 19.17 10.05 7.51
C ASP A 324 19.02 8.80 6.64
N VAL A 325 20.15 8.32 6.12
CA VAL A 325 20.21 7.07 5.35
C VAL A 325 20.49 5.93 6.31
N VAL A 326 19.71 4.86 6.20
CA VAL A 326 19.88 3.65 7.00
C VAL A 326 20.48 2.53 6.15
N PRO A 327 21.69 2.08 6.45
CA PRO A 327 22.27 0.93 5.75
C PRO A 327 21.59 -0.37 6.16
N CYS A 328 21.56 -1.33 5.24
CA CYS A 328 20.66 -2.48 5.34
C CYS A 328 21.15 -3.72 4.56
N ARG A 329 22.46 -3.97 4.49
CA ARG A 329 23.09 -4.96 3.59
C ARG A 329 23.91 -6.03 4.31
N SER A 330 24.00 -5.97 5.63
CA SER A 330 24.74 -6.91 6.47
C SER A 330 24.02 -7.13 7.79
N GLU A 331 24.30 -8.24 8.47
CA GLU A 331 23.69 -8.57 9.77
C GLU A 331 23.84 -7.44 10.80
N GLY A 332 25.00 -6.76 10.82
CA GLY A 332 25.23 -5.61 11.69
C GLY A 332 24.31 -4.44 11.34
N GLU A 333 24.10 -4.16 10.05
CA GLU A 333 23.20 -3.11 9.60
C GLU A 333 21.72 -3.45 9.82
N LEU A 334 21.33 -4.72 9.65
CA LEU A 334 19.99 -5.20 10.01
C LEU A 334 19.75 -5.07 11.53
N ARG A 335 20.78 -5.30 12.35
CA ARG A 335 20.72 -5.00 13.79
C ARG A 335 20.49 -3.50 14.04
N SER A 336 21.19 -2.61 13.33
CA SER A 336 20.94 -1.16 13.43
C SER A 336 19.49 -0.79 13.09
N MET A 337 18.91 -1.37 12.04
CA MET A 337 17.49 -1.17 11.72
C MET A 337 16.56 -1.62 12.86
N LYS A 338 16.86 -2.76 13.49
CA LYS A 338 16.11 -3.25 14.66
C LYS A 338 16.24 -2.32 15.86
N ILE A 339 17.42 -1.71 16.07
CA ILE A 339 17.63 -0.68 17.12
C ILE A 339 16.74 0.54 16.85
N ILE A 340 16.69 1.04 15.61
CA ILE A 340 15.83 2.16 15.22
C ILE A 340 14.36 1.84 15.55
N LEU A 341 13.87 0.67 15.11
CA LEU A 341 12.49 0.26 15.34
C LEU A 341 12.17 0.04 16.83
N ALA A 342 13.08 -0.59 17.58
CA ALA A 342 12.85 -0.96 18.98
C ALA A 342 13.01 0.21 19.94
N ASN A 343 14.08 0.99 19.78
CA ASN A 343 14.51 1.99 20.76
C ASN A 343 14.17 3.41 20.32
N GLN A 344 14.25 3.74 19.03
CA GLN A 344 13.84 5.07 18.56
C GLN A 344 12.35 5.12 18.23
N ARG A 345 11.71 3.95 18.05
CA ARG A 345 10.32 3.80 17.63
C ARG A 345 10.08 4.50 16.28
N THR A 346 11.07 4.49 15.39
CA THR A 346 11.01 5.21 14.12
C THR A 346 10.81 4.22 12.97
N PRO A 347 9.79 4.41 12.11
CA PRO A 347 9.60 3.60 10.92
C PRO A 347 10.66 3.92 9.87
N ILE A 348 11.03 2.93 9.06
CA ILE A 348 12.10 3.05 8.08
C ILE A 348 11.49 3.02 6.68
N ILE A 349 11.62 4.11 5.93
CA ILE A 349 11.25 4.15 4.51
C ILE A 349 12.18 3.21 3.77
N MET A 350 11.65 2.36 2.91
CA MET A 350 12.43 1.46 2.06
C MET A 350 12.02 1.60 0.60
N GLN A 351 12.99 1.55 -0.30
CA GLN A 351 12.74 1.21 -1.69
C GLN A 351 13.31 -0.18 -2.01
N THR A 352 12.67 -0.94 -2.88
CA THR A 352 13.11 -2.29 -3.24
C THR A 352 12.59 -2.72 -4.61
N ARG A 353 13.25 -3.70 -5.23
CA ARG A 353 12.77 -4.37 -6.44
C ARG A 353 11.71 -5.38 -6.06
N LEU A 354 10.65 -5.42 -6.85
CA LEU A 354 9.62 -6.44 -6.74
C LEU A 354 9.79 -7.47 -7.84
N ASP A 355 9.46 -8.72 -7.54
CA ASP A 355 9.31 -9.83 -8.48
C ASP A 355 7.87 -10.34 -8.48
N GLY A 356 7.59 -11.39 -9.26
CA GLY A 356 6.24 -11.97 -9.34
C GLY A 356 5.73 -12.49 -7.99
N GLY A 357 6.62 -12.95 -7.10
CA GLY A 357 6.25 -13.44 -5.78
C GLY A 357 5.62 -12.35 -4.91
N PHE A 358 6.08 -11.09 -5.02
CA PHE A 358 5.46 -9.99 -4.27
C PHE A 358 4.10 -9.59 -4.83
N PHE A 359 3.95 -9.59 -6.15
CA PHE A 359 2.65 -9.30 -6.77
C PHE A 359 1.61 -10.37 -6.42
N ASN A 360 2.04 -11.60 -6.16
CA ASN A 360 1.19 -12.72 -5.75
C ASN A 360 1.28 -13.01 -4.24
N TYR A 361 1.71 -12.03 -3.42
CA TYR A 361 1.86 -12.22 -1.98
C TYR A 361 0.52 -12.57 -1.32
N GLU A 362 0.52 -13.61 -0.48
CA GLU A 362 -0.62 -14.00 0.33
C GLU A 362 -0.35 -13.72 1.82
N ALA A 363 -1.41 -13.37 2.56
CA ALA A 363 -1.32 -13.11 3.99
C ALA A 363 -0.67 -14.27 4.76
N GLY A 364 0.15 -13.92 5.75
CA GLY A 364 0.85 -14.84 6.65
C GLY A 364 2.16 -15.39 6.11
N GLN A 365 2.49 -15.15 4.83
CA GLN A 365 3.74 -15.58 4.23
C GLN A 365 4.91 -14.65 4.61
N VAL A 366 6.14 -15.09 4.32
CA VAL A 366 7.33 -14.24 4.32
C VAL A 366 7.83 -14.20 2.88
N TRP A 367 7.81 -13.02 2.27
CA TRP A 367 8.33 -12.84 0.93
C TRP A 367 9.85 -12.72 0.94
N ASN A 368 10.49 -13.48 0.06
CA ASN A 368 11.90 -13.35 -0.26
C ASN A 368 12.05 -13.06 -1.75
N TYR A 369 12.87 -12.07 -2.09
CA TYR A 369 13.12 -11.75 -3.50
C TYR A 369 13.94 -12.86 -4.18
N GLU A 370 13.35 -13.48 -5.20
CA GLU A 370 13.98 -14.50 -6.04
C GLU A 370 14.31 -13.95 -7.43
N GLY A 371 13.51 -13.00 -7.90
CA GLY A 371 13.57 -12.46 -9.26
C GLY A 371 12.81 -13.32 -10.29
N PRO A 372 12.82 -12.91 -11.57
CA PRO A 372 13.39 -11.66 -12.08
C PRO A 372 12.59 -10.43 -11.63
N ARG A 373 13.24 -9.26 -11.64
CA ARG A 373 12.59 -7.98 -11.34
C ARG A 373 11.41 -7.75 -12.28
N LYS A 374 10.25 -7.45 -11.70
CA LYS A 374 9.04 -6.95 -12.39
C LYS A 374 8.89 -5.45 -12.24
N SER A 375 9.17 -4.88 -11.05
CA SER A 375 9.11 -3.43 -10.84
C SER A 375 10.05 -2.91 -9.73
N GLY A 376 9.98 -1.63 -9.40
CA GLY A 376 10.56 -1.01 -8.21
C GLY A 376 9.50 -0.28 -7.40
N HIS A 377 9.51 -0.44 -6.08
CA HIS A 377 8.46 0.03 -5.20
C HIS A 377 9.03 0.62 -3.91
N ALA A 378 8.29 1.54 -3.30
CA ALA A 378 8.65 2.16 -2.03
C ALA A 378 7.56 1.86 -0.99
N MET A 379 7.99 1.50 0.21
CA MET A 379 7.14 1.04 1.32
C MET A 379 7.78 1.47 2.65
N VAL A 380 7.17 1.11 3.79
CA VAL A 380 7.67 1.50 5.12
C VAL A 380 7.81 0.28 6.02
N ILE A 381 9.01 0.05 6.53
CA ILE A 381 9.27 -0.95 7.56
C ILE A 381 8.79 -0.41 8.90
N VAL A 382 7.93 -1.17 9.57
CA VAL A 382 7.26 -0.76 10.83
C VAL A 382 7.49 -1.76 11.96
N GLY A 383 8.34 -2.75 11.77
CA GLY A 383 8.57 -3.77 12.79
C GLY A 383 9.43 -4.91 12.31
N TYR A 384 9.69 -5.86 13.21
CA TYR A 384 10.40 -7.10 12.92
C TYR A 384 9.94 -8.21 13.85
N ASP A 385 10.19 -9.44 13.44
CA ASP A 385 9.90 -10.65 14.21
C ASP A 385 11.01 -11.68 13.97
N GLU A 386 11.77 -11.99 15.02
CA GLU A 386 12.88 -12.93 14.96
C GLU A 386 12.40 -14.37 14.72
N SER A 387 11.19 -14.74 15.11
CA SER A 387 10.65 -16.08 14.81
C SER A 387 10.39 -16.26 13.31
N ARG A 388 10.08 -15.16 12.61
CA ARG A 388 9.87 -15.12 11.16
C ARG A 388 11.15 -14.86 10.37
N GLN A 389 12.19 -14.34 11.04
CA GLN A 389 13.39 -13.80 10.39
C GLN A 389 13.03 -12.76 9.31
N ALA A 390 12.12 -11.85 9.66
CA ALA A 390 11.54 -10.89 8.71
C ALA A 390 11.25 -9.52 9.33
N PHE A 391 11.19 -8.52 8.46
CA PHE A 391 10.67 -7.19 8.76
C PHE A 391 9.18 -7.11 8.38
N LYS A 392 8.37 -6.44 9.20
CA LYS A 392 6.98 -6.09 8.88
C LYS A 392 6.97 -4.79 8.09
N VAL A 393 6.27 -4.77 6.96
CA VAL A 393 6.31 -3.66 6.01
C VAL A 393 4.90 -3.22 5.65
N ARG A 394 4.61 -1.92 5.87
CA ARG A 394 3.38 -1.24 5.44
C ARG A 394 3.47 -0.95 3.94
N ASN A 395 2.49 -1.43 3.19
CA ASN A 395 2.34 -1.15 1.76
C ASN A 395 1.33 -0.01 1.53
N SER A 396 1.09 0.35 0.27
CA SER A 396 0.17 1.40 -0.17
C SER A 396 -0.81 0.91 -1.24
N TRP A 397 -1.25 -0.36 -1.14
CA TRP A 397 -2.21 -1.02 -2.03
C TRP A 397 -3.54 -1.33 -1.32
N GLY A 398 -3.87 -0.55 -0.28
CA GLY A 398 -5.09 -0.72 0.50
C GLY A 398 -5.03 -1.83 1.56
N GLU A 399 -6.02 -1.81 2.46
CA GLU A 399 -6.12 -2.72 3.60
C GLU A 399 -6.47 -4.16 3.20
N TYR A 400 -7.08 -4.39 2.03
CA TYR A 400 -7.49 -5.73 1.60
C TYR A 400 -6.34 -6.55 0.97
N TRP A 401 -5.18 -5.93 0.79
CA TRP A 401 -4.01 -6.58 0.23
C TRP A 401 -3.10 -7.14 1.33
N GLY A 402 -2.59 -8.37 1.16
CA GLY A 402 -1.64 -8.97 2.09
C GLY A 402 -2.21 -9.17 3.51
N ASP A 403 -1.39 -8.90 4.52
CA ASP A 403 -1.75 -8.94 5.93
C ASP A 403 -2.36 -7.61 6.37
N ASP A 404 -3.61 -7.35 6.01
CA ASP A 404 -4.32 -6.08 6.31
C ASP A 404 -3.59 -4.82 5.78
N GLY A 405 -3.01 -4.92 4.58
CA GLY A 405 -2.20 -3.87 3.95
C GLY A 405 -0.70 -3.94 4.26
N TYR A 406 -0.26 -4.99 4.97
CA TYR A 406 1.14 -5.23 5.33
C TYR A 406 1.69 -6.50 4.65
N ALA A 407 3.00 -6.62 4.65
CA ALA A 407 3.70 -7.84 4.26
C ALA A 407 4.90 -8.10 5.17
N TRP A 408 5.34 -9.35 5.22
CA TRP A 408 6.60 -9.72 5.83
C TRP A 408 7.67 -9.90 4.76
N ILE A 409 8.78 -9.16 4.89
CA ILE A 409 9.94 -9.25 4.00
C ILE A 409 11.09 -9.90 4.75
N GLY A 410 11.54 -11.06 4.27
CA GLY A 410 12.59 -11.84 4.94
C GLY A 410 13.94 -11.12 4.91
N TYR A 411 14.74 -11.30 5.96
CA TYR A 411 16.09 -10.72 6.09
C TYR A 411 17.01 -11.08 4.91
N GLU A 412 16.84 -12.27 4.33
CA GLU A 412 17.58 -12.72 3.15
C GLU A 412 17.40 -11.80 1.93
N THR A 413 16.23 -11.16 1.79
CA THR A 413 15.98 -10.17 0.72
C THR A 413 16.97 -9.01 0.79
N PHE A 414 17.31 -8.58 2.01
CA PHE A 414 18.25 -7.50 2.28
C PHE A 414 19.69 -7.98 2.08
N LEU A 415 20.04 -9.12 2.67
CA LEU A 415 21.39 -9.68 2.70
C LEU A 415 21.88 -10.17 1.32
N SER A 416 20.98 -10.66 0.47
CA SER A 416 21.35 -11.18 -0.86
C SER A 416 21.86 -10.11 -1.82
N GLY A 417 21.54 -8.83 -1.57
CA GLY A 417 21.86 -7.70 -2.45
C GLY A 417 21.13 -7.69 -3.80
N LYS A 418 20.25 -8.67 -4.09
CA LYS A 418 19.56 -8.80 -5.38
C LYS A 418 18.39 -7.83 -5.53
N ALA A 419 17.68 -7.60 -4.43
CA ALA A 419 16.49 -6.76 -4.38
C ALA A 419 16.79 -5.25 -4.47
N LEU A 420 18.07 -4.85 -4.36
CA LEU A 420 18.49 -3.44 -4.35
C LEU A 420 17.69 -2.57 -3.38
N ILE A 421 17.93 -2.76 -2.09
CA ILE A 421 17.28 -2.00 -1.04
C ILE A 421 18.12 -0.79 -0.65
N ASP A 422 17.45 0.36 -0.53
CA ASP A 422 17.95 1.57 0.13
C ASP A 422 16.88 2.06 1.11
N CYS A 423 17.32 2.59 2.25
CA CYS A 423 16.45 2.94 3.37
C CYS A 423 16.74 4.34 3.92
N TRP A 424 15.70 4.97 4.46
CA TRP A 424 15.76 6.30 5.08
C TRP A 424 14.91 6.35 6.34
N ILE A 425 15.26 7.23 7.27
CA ILE A 425 14.42 7.62 8.41
C ILE A 425 14.16 9.12 8.35
N LEU A 426 13.05 9.51 8.97
CA LEU A 426 12.65 10.89 9.19
C LEU A 426 12.73 11.15 10.69
N GLU A 427 13.20 12.33 11.06
CA GLU A 427 13.27 12.80 12.44
C GLU A 427 12.68 14.20 12.49
N ASP A 428 11.68 14.40 13.34
CA ASP A 428 11.03 15.69 13.57
C ASP A 428 10.96 15.99 15.06
N GLU A 429 10.94 17.28 15.39
CA GLU A 429 10.70 17.75 16.75
C GLU A 429 9.33 18.42 16.89
N TYR A 430 8.93 18.69 18.13
CA TYR A 430 7.69 19.40 18.39
C TYR A 430 7.82 20.87 17.96
N ASP A 431 6.95 21.30 17.05
CA ASP A 431 6.79 22.69 16.61
C ASP A 431 5.50 23.30 17.19
N PRO A 432 5.59 24.34 18.04
CA PRO A 432 4.44 25.09 18.52
C PRO A 432 3.54 25.67 17.42
N ALA A 433 4.09 26.03 16.25
CA ALA A 433 3.32 26.58 15.14
C ALA A 433 2.45 25.51 14.46
N VAL A 434 2.96 24.28 14.32
CA VAL A 434 2.19 23.12 13.87
C VAL A 434 1.04 22.86 14.85
N ALA A 435 1.34 22.73 16.15
CA ALA A 435 0.31 22.48 17.14
C ALA A 435 -0.76 23.59 17.19
N GLN A 436 -0.34 24.87 17.14
CA GLN A 436 -1.26 26.00 17.11
C GLN A 436 -2.21 25.93 15.91
N ARG A 437 -1.70 25.58 14.72
CA ARG A 437 -2.51 25.51 13.50
C ARG A 437 -3.47 24.31 13.51
N PHE A 438 -2.97 23.13 13.84
CA PHE A 438 -3.69 21.88 13.58
C PHE A 438 -4.50 21.39 14.78
N LEU A 439 -4.12 21.78 16.00
CA LEU A 439 -4.80 21.35 17.24
C LEU A 439 -5.56 22.49 17.92
N GLY A 440 -5.32 23.75 17.50
CA GLY A 440 -5.97 24.92 18.09
C GLY A 440 -5.67 25.10 19.58
N THR A 441 -4.62 24.45 20.08
CA THR A 441 -4.27 24.47 21.51
C THR A 441 -3.92 25.88 21.96
N GLU A 442 -4.64 26.37 22.98
CA GLU A 442 -4.13 27.44 23.84
C GLU A 442 -2.79 26.99 24.43
N ALA A 443 -1.81 27.90 24.46
CA ALA A 443 -0.40 27.65 24.79
C ALA A 443 -0.20 26.51 25.82
N LEU A 444 0.37 25.40 25.36
CA LEU A 444 0.94 24.38 26.24
C LEU A 444 1.91 25.06 27.22
N LEU A 445 2.12 24.44 28.39
CA LEU A 445 3.28 24.82 29.20
C LEU A 445 4.55 24.69 28.34
N ALA A 446 5.52 25.60 28.49
CA ALA A 446 6.83 25.39 27.88
C ALA A 446 7.54 24.18 28.54
N PRO A 447 8.32 23.38 27.80
CA PRO A 447 9.23 22.43 28.42
C PRO A 447 10.26 23.18 29.27
N PRO A 448 10.90 22.49 30.23
CA PRO A 448 12.09 23.02 30.85
C PRO A 448 13.24 23.09 29.82
N GLY A 449 14.13 24.08 29.99
CA GLY A 449 15.37 24.20 29.23
C GLY A 449 16.49 23.35 29.83
N ASP A 450 17.63 23.28 29.12
CA ASP A 450 18.91 22.75 29.62
C ASP A 450 18.81 21.43 30.40
N VAL A 451 18.14 20.43 29.81
CA VAL A 451 18.12 19.08 30.38
C VAL A 451 19.50 18.45 30.21
N GLU A 452 20.07 18.00 31.33
CA GLU A 452 21.38 17.34 31.39
C GLU A 452 21.26 16.05 32.21
N ALA A 453 21.98 15.01 31.79
CA ALA A 453 22.07 13.73 32.47
C ALA A 453 23.56 13.37 32.71
N THR A 454 23.90 12.93 33.92
CA THR A 454 25.30 12.65 34.26
C THR A 454 25.86 11.40 33.59
N ASP A 455 27.12 11.48 33.15
CA ASP A 455 27.88 10.41 32.51
C ASP A 455 28.93 9.80 33.45
N GLY A 456 28.64 8.63 34.02
CA GLY A 456 29.59 7.87 34.84
C GLY A 456 30.04 8.59 36.12
N GLU A 457 29.31 9.61 36.56
CA GLU A 457 29.61 10.35 37.78
C GLU A 457 29.27 9.53 39.03
N TYR A 458 28.22 8.71 38.94
CA TYR A 458 27.77 7.83 40.01
C TYR A 458 27.74 6.38 39.55
N LEU A 459 28.20 5.48 40.42
CA LEU A 459 28.27 4.04 40.16
C LEU A 459 26.89 3.36 40.04
N ASP A 460 25.85 3.96 40.62
CA ASP A 460 24.54 3.31 40.84
C ASP A 460 23.34 4.17 40.44
N ARG A 461 23.56 5.32 39.79
CA ARG A 461 22.50 6.25 39.42
C ARG A 461 22.91 7.21 38.32
N VAL A 462 21.92 7.86 37.72
CA VAL A 462 22.12 9.04 36.87
C VAL A 462 21.41 10.21 37.52
N LEU A 463 22.07 11.36 37.65
CA LEU A 463 21.42 12.60 38.01
C LEU A 463 20.94 13.28 36.74
N VAL A 464 19.64 13.55 36.67
CA VAL A 464 19.01 14.32 35.59
C VAL A 464 18.65 15.69 36.15
N THR A 465 19.11 16.76 35.53
CA THR A 465 18.84 18.16 35.92
C THR A 465 18.25 18.95 34.76
N TRP A 466 17.59 20.07 35.07
CA TRP A 466 16.98 20.95 34.07
C TRP A 466 16.83 22.38 34.56
N GLU A 467 16.66 23.34 33.65
CA GLU A 467 16.25 24.70 33.97
C GLU A 467 14.77 24.72 34.36
N ARG A 468 14.45 25.38 35.47
CA ARG A 468 13.08 25.44 35.98
C ARG A 468 12.19 26.29 35.07
N ASN A 469 11.03 25.77 34.69
CA ASN A 469 9.92 26.55 34.19
C ASN A 469 9.11 27.16 35.35
N ASP A 470 8.99 28.49 35.41
CA ASP A 470 8.28 29.22 36.47
C ASP A 470 6.77 28.96 36.50
N ASP A 471 6.18 28.61 35.36
CA ASP A 471 4.76 28.27 35.24
C ASP A 471 4.46 26.82 35.66
N ALA A 472 5.50 25.99 35.85
CA ALA A 472 5.36 24.59 36.24
C ALA A 472 5.13 24.42 37.75
N THR A 473 4.24 23.48 38.10
CA THR A 473 4.07 22.99 39.48
C THR A 473 4.77 21.65 39.71
N GLY A 474 5.15 20.95 38.64
CA GLY A 474 5.93 19.71 38.68
C GLY A 474 6.57 19.38 37.34
N TYR A 475 7.28 18.25 37.30
CA TYR A 475 7.94 17.73 36.12
C TYR A 475 7.72 16.23 35.94
N ILE A 476 7.66 15.80 34.69
CA ILE A 476 7.51 14.39 34.28
C ILE A 476 8.79 14.00 33.55
N ILE A 477 9.51 13.01 34.07
CA ILE A 477 10.76 12.50 33.52
C ILE A 477 10.47 11.23 32.74
N SER A 478 10.90 11.18 31.49
CA SER A 478 10.80 10.00 30.63
C SER A 478 12.19 9.50 30.26
N ARG A 479 12.34 8.18 30.07
CA ARG A 479 13.64 7.53 29.79
C ARG A 479 13.55 6.55 28.64
N ASP A 480 14.58 6.50 27.81
CA ASP A 480 14.76 5.69 26.61
C ASP A 480 13.76 6.01 25.49
N LEU A 481 12.51 6.30 25.85
CA LEU A 481 11.47 6.83 24.97
C LEU A 481 10.83 8.09 25.58
N PRO A 482 10.44 9.08 24.77
CA PRO A 482 9.78 10.28 25.26
C PRO A 482 8.47 10.01 26.00
N ASP A 483 7.78 8.89 25.77
CA ASP A 483 6.51 8.53 26.41
C ASP A 483 6.67 7.53 27.56
N ASN A 484 7.87 6.97 27.77
CA ASN A 484 8.16 6.06 28.86
C ASN A 484 8.48 6.83 30.14
N VAL A 485 7.43 7.25 30.84
CA VAL A 485 7.52 7.99 32.11
C VAL A 485 8.14 7.11 33.21
N VAL A 486 9.25 7.55 33.78
CA VAL A 486 9.95 6.87 34.87
C VAL A 486 9.77 7.57 36.22
N ALA A 487 9.46 8.87 36.21
CA ALA A 487 9.20 9.62 37.43
C ALA A 487 8.31 10.85 37.19
N GLU A 488 7.60 11.25 38.23
CA GLU A 488 6.98 12.55 38.35
C GLU A 488 7.48 13.21 39.63
N VAL A 489 7.95 14.44 39.54
CA VAL A 489 8.50 15.19 40.66
C VAL A 489 7.78 16.52 40.83
N GLY A 490 7.90 17.10 42.03
CA GLY A 490 7.39 18.44 42.31
C GLY A 490 8.21 19.52 41.60
N ARG A 491 8.32 20.71 42.20
CA ARG A 491 9.04 21.83 41.57
C ARG A 491 10.57 21.69 41.56
N ASP A 492 11.12 20.60 42.08
CA ASP A 492 12.57 20.40 42.08
C ASP A 492 13.08 20.31 40.64
N SER A 493 14.27 20.86 40.38
CA SER A 493 14.86 20.95 39.04
C SER A 493 15.96 19.90 38.83
N GLY A 494 15.78 18.74 39.47
CA GLY A 494 16.68 17.62 39.37
C GLY A 494 16.11 16.37 40.04
N TRP A 495 16.49 15.20 39.51
CA TRP A 495 16.03 13.90 39.96
C TRP A 495 17.12 12.83 39.75
N PHE A 496 17.23 11.88 40.68
CA PHE A 496 18.14 10.74 40.54
C PHE A 496 17.40 9.52 40.00
N ASP A 497 17.84 9.02 38.84
CA ASP A 497 17.46 7.70 38.38
C ASP A 497 18.28 6.63 39.12
N THR A 498 17.65 6.00 40.10
CA THR A 498 18.23 4.89 40.89
C THR A 498 17.71 3.53 40.43
N THR A 499 16.96 3.49 39.32
CA THR A 499 16.34 2.26 38.80
C THR A 499 17.20 1.58 37.74
N LEU A 500 18.34 2.18 37.39
CA LEU A 500 19.32 1.61 36.49
C LEU A 500 20.13 0.50 37.17
N HIS A 501 20.30 -0.59 36.44
CA HIS A 501 21.07 -1.76 36.90
C HIS A 501 22.16 -2.16 35.91
N ASP A 502 22.40 -1.32 34.91
CA ASP A 502 23.39 -1.49 33.87
C ASP A 502 24.20 -0.20 33.69
N ALA A 503 25.35 -0.31 33.02
CA ALA A 503 26.25 0.81 32.76
C ALA A 503 26.00 1.44 31.37
N LEU A 504 24.79 1.34 30.87
CA LEU A 504 24.45 1.73 29.50
C LEU A 504 23.92 3.16 29.49
N ALA A 505 24.13 3.85 28.37
CA ALA A 505 23.57 5.19 28.17
C ALA A 505 22.04 5.10 28.01
N HIS A 506 21.34 5.97 28.73
CA HIS A 506 19.90 6.17 28.64
C HIS A 506 19.62 7.61 28.23
N THR A 507 18.68 7.78 27.31
CA THR A 507 18.22 9.10 26.88
C THR A 507 17.09 9.57 27.79
N TYR A 508 17.14 10.82 28.25
CA TYR A 508 16.15 11.41 29.15
C TYR A 508 15.47 12.61 28.51
N TRP A 509 14.17 12.74 28.80
CA TRP A 509 13.36 13.92 28.47
C TRP A 509 12.65 14.40 29.73
N VAL A 510 12.40 15.70 29.82
CA VAL A 510 11.62 16.29 30.92
C VAL A 510 10.46 17.10 30.34
N ARG A 511 9.26 16.92 30.88
CA ARG A 511 8.10 17.78 30.60
C ARG A 511 7.73 18.58 31.84
N SER A 512 7.33 19.82 31.64
CA SER A 512 6.69 20.63 32.67
C SER A 512 5.22 20.22 32.82
N THR A 513 4.70 20.27 34.04
CA THR A 513 3.26 20.15 34.29
C THR A 513 2.79 21.17 35.33
N ASP A 514 1.56 21.67 35.19
CA ASP A 514 0.89 22.45 36.23
C ASP A 514 -0.24 21.68 36.94
N GLY A 515 -0.40 20.39 36.62
CA GLY A 515 -1.47 19.51 37.09
C GLY A 515 -2.72 19.47 36.20
N ALA A 516 -2.89 20.45 35.31
CA ALA A 516 -3.96 20.46 34.30
C ALA A 516 -3.39 20.37 32.87
N ARG A 517 -2.23 20.97 32.63
CA ARG A 517 -1.50 20.99 31.37
C ARG A 517 -0.16 20.29 31.53
N ILE A 518 0.32 19.72 30.43
CA ILE A 518 1.63 19.09 30.31
C ILE A 518 2.30 19.71 29.08
N SER A 519 3.57 20.08 29.19
CA SER A 519 4.36 20.57 28.06
C SER A 519 4.72 19.44 27.09
N TYR A 520 5.23 19.82 25.92
CA TYR A 520 6.01 18.90 25.10
C TYR A 520 7.32 18.48 25.80
N PRO A 521 7.95 17.35 25.40
CA PRO A 521 9.27 16.98 25.89
C PRO A 521 10.27 18.13 25.68
N SER A 522 11.20 18.31 26.60
CA SER A 522 12.43 19.06 26.36
C SER A 522 13.26 18.45 25.22
N ALA A 523 14.30 19.16 24.78
CA ALA A 523 15.43 18.48 24.16
C ALA A 523 15.94 17.38 25.10
N SER A 524 16.40 16.26 24.54
CA SER A 524 16.93 15.15 25.34
C SER A 524 18.40 15.27 25.62
N ASP A 525 18.84 14.60 26.68
CA ASP A 525 20.25 14.32 26.92
C ASP A 525 20.47 12.85 27.31
N THR A 526 21.66 12.33 27.07
CA THR A 526 22.03 10.95 27.41
C THR A 526 22.87 10.90 28.68
N GLY A 527 22.61 9.92 29.55
CA GLY A 527 23.42 9.68 30.76
C GLY A 527 23.55 8.20 31.09
N PHE A 528 24.63 7.82 31.78
CA PHE A 528 24.87 6.45 32.26
C PHE A 528 25.43 6.41 33.68
N ALA A 529 25.09 5.35 34.43
CA ALA A 529 25.77 5.04 35.68
C ALA A 529 27.10 4.33 35.39
N GLY A 530 28.18 4.67 36.08
CA GLY A 530 29.53 4.21 35.75
C GLY A 530 30.43 3.99 36.95
#